data_AF-A0A7S4KV90-F1
#
_entry.id   AF-A0A7S4KV90-F1
#
_cell.length_a   1.000
_cell.length_b   1.000
_cell.length_c   1.000
_cell.angle_alpha   90.00
_cell.angle_beta   90.00
_cell.angle_gamma   90.00
#
_symmetry.space_group_name_H-M   'P 1'
#
loop_
_entity.id
_entity.type
_entity.pdbx_description
1 polymer ?
#
loop_
_entity_poly.entity_id
_entity_poly.type
_entity_poly.pdbx_seq_one_letter_code
_entity_poly.pdbx_strand_id
1 'polypeptide(L)'
;EEQDLLRCLQSEKTPADWQQKSWRVRKLDAWLNLLRSAQTQLQTWCQLGYCKCYSLAPLLFPQAFFAALKTSIFRKCILTSVEAVPLEEARVHLIPTKKTSTDEISDNIASLGTTAFVRGVELLGASVELPRLVLSESSSVTNLLPILQVRNVRTASTSAELGYECPCFTLGRWTR
;
A
#
# COMPACT_ATOMS: atom_id res chain seq x y z
N GLU A 1 -9.06 27.12 19.86
CA GLU A 1 -8.55 26.72 18.53
C GLU A 1 -7.06 27.02 18.35
N GLU A 2 -6.62 28.26 18.12
CA GLU A 2 -5.18 28.55 17.91
C GLU A 2 -4.29 28.22 19.12
N GLN A 3 -4.78 28.50 20.35
CA GLN A 3 -4.06 28.14 21.58
C GLN A 3 -3.95 26.62 21.78
N ASP A 4 -4.95 25.86 21.34
CA ASP A 4 -4.96 24.39 21.46
C ASP A 4 -4.02 23.76 20.43
N LEU A 5 -3.94 24.34 19.23
CA LEU A 5 -2.96 23.99 18.21
C LEU A 5 -1.53 24.21 18.74
N LEU A 6 -1.25 25.40 19.27
CA LEU A 6 0.06 25.73 19.85
C LEU A 6 0.45 24.77 20.98
N ARG A 7 -0.48 24.44 21.88
CA ARG A 7 -0.25 23.43 22.93
C ARG A 7 0.06 22.05 22.36
N CYS A 8 -0.68 21.62 21.34
CA CYS A 8 -0.41 20.33 20.68
C CYS A 8 1.01 20.30 20.08
N LEU A 9 1.39 21.35 19.34
CA LEU A 9 2.70 21.49 18.72
C LEU A 9 3.83 21.51 19.75
N GLN A 10 3.69 22.28 20.84
CA GLN A 10 4.65 22.33 21.95
C GLN A 10 4.78 20.97 22.67
N SER A 11 3.71 20.18 22.71
CA SER A 11 3.71 18.85 23.31
C SER A 11 4.11 17.72 22.35
N GLU A 12 4.58 18.05 21.14
CA GLU A 12 4.94 17.10 20.07
C GLU A 12 3.79 16.13 19.67
N LYS A 13 2.55 16.57 19.82
CA LYS A 13 1.34 15.81 19.48
C LYS A 13 0.71 16.34 18.21
N THR A 14 0.21 15.42 17.40
CA THR A 14 -0.57 15.75 16.21
C THR A 14 -1.93 16.33 16.62
N PRO A 15 -2.33 17.50 16.12
CA PRO A 15 -3.65 18.08 16.37
C PRO A 15 -4.79 17.13 15.99
N ALA A 16 -5.87 17.10 16.78
CA ALA A 16 -6.99 16.18 16.58
C ALA A 16 -7.68 16.39 15.22
N ASP A 17 -7.87 17.65 14.81
CA ASP A 17 -8.51 18.00 13.53
C ASP A 17 -7.73 17.47 12.32
N TRP A 18 -6.40 17.43 12.43
CA TRP A 18 -5.55 16.87 11.38
C TRP A 18 -5.70 15.36 11.32
N GLN A 19 -5.76 14.68 12.47
CA GLN A 19 -5.97 13.23 12.54
C GLN A 19 -7.34 12.81 12.01
N GLN A 20 -8.38 13.64 12.17
CA GLN A 20 -9.71 13.38 11.61
C GLN A 20 -9.71 13.38 10.08
N LYS A 21 -8.90 14.25 9.47
CA LYS A 21 -8.82 14.44 8.02
C LYS A 21 -7.73 13.59 7.36
N SER A 22 -6.85 12.95 8.14
CA SER A 22 -5.66 12.26 7.63
C SER A 22 -5.34 10.97 8.40
N TRP A 23 -4.06 10.72 8.70
CA TRP A 23 -3.59 9.54 9.41
C TRP A 23 -3.82 9.67 10.92
N ARG A 24 -4.21 8.56 11.56
CA ARG A 24 -4.42 8.46 13.01
C ARG A 24 -3.10 8.25 13.76
N VAL A 25 -2.15 9.17 13.58
CA VAL A 25 -0.82 9.13 14.20
C VAL A 25 -0.72 10.23 15.26
N ARG A 26 -0.43 9.83 16.51
CA ARG A 26 -0.41 10.75 17.67
C ARG A 26 0.86 11.59 17.77
N LYS A 27 2.01 11.05 17.37
CA LYS A 27 3.30 11.74 17.42
C LYS A 27 3.44 12.67 16.23
N LEU A 28 3.81 13.93 16.48
CA LEU A 28 3.91 14.96 15.44
C LEU A 28 4.98 14.62 14.39
N ASP A 29 6.16 14.18 14.81
CA ASP A 29 7.26 13.82 13.89
C ASP A 29 6.85 12.70 12.92
N ALA A 30 6.24 11.63 13.43
CA ALA A 30 5.74 10.53 12.61
C ALA A 30 4.67 10.99 11.61
N TRP A 31 3.77 11.89 12.03
CA TRP A 31 2.76 12.47 11.15
C TRP A 31 3.39 13.36 10.06
N LEU A 32 4.38 14.19 10.40
CA LEU A 32 5.11 15.04 9.46
C LEU A 32 5.90 14.21 8.44
N ASN A 33 6.49 13.10 8.87
CA ASN A 33 7.20 12.17 7.98
C ASN A 33 6.23 11.51 6.98
N LEU A 34 5.02 11.15 7.40
CA LEU A 34 3.97 10.67 6.48
C LEU A 34 3.53 11.76 5.50
N LEU A 35 3.32 12.99 5.98
CA LEU A 35 2.95 14.12 5.12
C LEU A 35 4.03 14.39 4.06
N ARG A 36 5.31 14.43 4.48
CA ARG A 36 6.44 14.61 3.57
C ARG A 36 6.50 13.48 2.55
N SER A 37 6.35 12.23 2.98
CA SER A 37 6.32 11.09 2.06
C SER A 37 5.14 11.15 1.08
N ALA A 38 3.96 11.61 1.52
CA ALA A 38 2.79 11.80 0.67
C ALA A 38 3.03 12.89 -0.38
N GLN A 39 3.61 14.01 0.03
CA GLN A 39 3.96 15.11 -0.86
C GLN A 39 4.99 14.68 -1.91
N THR A 40 6.06 13.98 -1.51
CA THR A 40 7.07 13.48 -2.46
C THR A 40 6.43 12.52 -3.46
N GLN A 41 5.62 11.56 -3.00
CA GLN A 41 4.94 10.63 -3.90
C GLN A 41 3.99 11.33 -4.87
N LEU A 42 3.23 12.32 -4.39
CA LEU A 42 2.33 13.12 -5.24
C LEU A 42 3.13 13.92 -6.27
N GLN A 43 4.22 14.57 -5.87
CA GLN A 43 5.09 15.32 -6.79
C GLN A 43 5.67 14.42 -7.88
N THR A 44 6.20 13.25 -7.51
CA THR A 44 6.69 12.26 -8.48
C THR A 44 5.58 11.85 -9.45
N TRP A 45 4.37 11.61 -8.93
CA TRP A 45 3.24 11.24 -9.78
C TRP A 45 2.82 12.36 -10.73
N CYS A 46 2.74 13.61 -10.27
CA CYS A 46 2.42 14.76 -11.12
C CYS A 46 3.48 15.00 -12.21
N GLN A 47 4.75 14.76 -11.92
CA GLN A 47 5.85 14.99 -12.87
C GLN A 47 5.98 13.87 -13.90
N LEU A 48 5.88 12.61 -13.47
CA LEU A 48 6.13 11.45 -14.32
C LEU A 48 4.85 10.83 -14.91
N GLY A 49 3.68 11.17 -14.37
CA GLY A 49 2.39 10.54 -14.70
C GLY A 49 2.22 9.14 -14.09
N TYR A 50 3.27 8.55 -13.52
CA TYR A 50 3.24 7.23 -12.86
C TYR A 50 4.29 7.14 -11.74
N CYS A 51 4.14 6.13 -10.88
CA CYS A 51 5.19 5.73 -9.93
C CYS A 51 5.57 4.27 -10.16
N LYS A 52 6.86 3.94 -10.15
CA LYS A 52 7.34 2.55 -10.28
C LYS A 52 6.85 1.68 -9.12
N CYS A 53 6.82 2.25 -7.92
CA CYS A 53 6.35 1.60 -6.70
C CYS A 53 5.65 2.63 -5.80
N TYR A 54 4.42 2.33 -5.40
CA TYR A 54 3.63 3.20 -4.54
C TYR A 54 3.85 2.85 -3.07
N SER A 55 4.12 3.83 -2.23
CA SER A 55 4.05 3.65 -0.78
C SER A 55 2.59 3.73 -0.34
N LEU A 56 2.09 2.70 0.35
CA LEU A 56 0.70 2.69 0.82
C LEU A 56 0.50 3.49 2.11
N ALA A 57 1.52 3.56 2.97
CA ALA A 57 1.47 4.29 4.23
C ALA A 57 1.03 5.77 4.07
N PRO A 58 1.56 6.57 3.12
CA PRO A 58 1.16 7.95 2.91
C PRO A 58 -0.14 8.11 2.10
N LEU A 59 -0.89 7.05 1.78
CA LEU A 59 -2.18 7.20 1.10
C LEU A 59 -3.27 7.57 2.11
N LEU A 60 -3.98 8.66 1.85
CA LEU A 60 -5.16 9.05 2.61
C LEU A 60 -6.35 8.11 2.35
N PHE A 61 -6.49 7.69 1.10
CA PHE A 61 -7.62 6.86 0.64
C PHE A 61 -7.11 5.63 -0.15
N PRO A 62 -6.55 4.61 0.54
CA PRO A 62 -5.99 3.43 -0.12
C PRO A 62 -7.05 2.63 -0.90
N GLN A 63 -8.31 2.63 -0.45
CA GLN A 63 -9.40 1.98 -1.18
C GLN A 63 -9.65 2.61 -2.55
N ALA A 64 -9.71 3.94 -2.62
CA ALA A 64 -9.87 4.68 -3.87
C ALA A 64 -8.68 4.45 -4.81
N PHE A 65 -7.47 4.40 -4.24
CA PHE A 65 -6.25 4.06 -4.98
C PHE A 65 -6.33 2.66 -5.62
N PHE A 66 -6.72 1.63 -4.86
CA PHE A 66 -6.85 0.28 -5.41
C PHE A 66 -7.98 0.15 -6.44
N ALA A 67 -9.09 0.87 -6.27
CA ALA A 67 -10.15 0.92 -7.28
C ALA A 67 -9.68 1.56 -8.60
N ALA A 68 -8.91 2.65 -8.50
CA ALA A 68 -8.28 3.30 -9.65
C ALA A 68 -7.25 2.38 -10.32
N LEU A 69 -6.38 1.73 -9.54
CA LEU A 69 -5.41 0.75 -10.05
C LEU A 69 -6.09 -0.42 -10.75
N LYS A 70 -7.13 -1.01 -10.15
CA LYS A 70 -7.92 -2.10 -10.73
C LYS A 70 -8.44 -1.73 -12.13
N THR A 71 -8.98 -0.52 -12.26
CA THR A 71 -9.47 0.04 -13.52
C THR A 71 -8.35 0.29 -14.53
N SER A 72 -7.22 0.84 -14.07
CA SER A 72 -6.04 1.11 -14.90
C SER A 72 -5.45 -0.17 -15.50
N ILE A 73 -5.25 -1.20 -14.66
CA ILE A 73 -4.74 -2.52 -15.06
C ILE A 73 -5.68 -3.15 -16.10
N PHE A 74 -6.99 -3.14 -15.84
CA PHE A 74 -7.99 -3.68 -16.78
C PHE A 74 -7.93 -2.99 -18.15
N ARG A 75 -7.93 -1.65 -18.17
CA ARG A 75 -7.83 -0.87 -19.42
C ARG A 75 -6.55 -1.21 -20.16
N LYS A 76 -5.43 -1.35 -19.45
CA LYS A 76 -4.16 -1.68 -20.10
C LYS A 76 -4.18 -3.10 -20.68
N CYS A 77 -4.68 -4.10 -19.95
CA CYS A 77 -4.75 -5.48 -20.44
C CYS A 77 -5.56 -5.56 -21.74
N ILE A 78 -6.70 -4.87 -21.82
CA ILE A 78 -7.50 -4.78 -23.06
C ILE A 78 -6.67 -4.19 -24.21
N LEU A 79 -6.01 -3.04 -23.96
CA LEU A 79 -5.22 -2.36 -24.98
C LEU A 79 -4.01 -3.17 -25.46
N THR A 80 -3.42 -3.99 -24.58
CA THR A 80 -2.25 -4.82 -24.90
C THR A 80 -2.62 -6.25 -25.32
N SER A 81 -3.91 -6.56 -25.51
CA SER A 81 -4.40 -7.90 -25.85
C SER A 81 -3.94 -9.00 -24.88
N VAL A 82 -3.76 -8.65 -23.61
CA VAL A 82 -3.50 -9.60 -22.52
C VAL A 82 -4.85 -10.00 -21.94
N GLU A 83 -4.99 -11.25 -21.48
CA GLU A 83 -6.22 -11.73 -20.85
C GLU A 83 -6.61 -10.81 -19.68
N ALA A 84 -7.68 -10.04 -19.88
CA ALA A 84 -8.17 -9.08 -18.91
C ALA A 84 -9.23 -9.74 -18.04
N VAL A 85 -9.06 -9.68 -16.72
CA VAL A 85 -10.12 -10.07 -15.79
C VAL A 85 -11.21 -8.99 -15.80
N PRO A 86 -12.48 -9.31 -16.09
CA PRO A 86 -13.57 -8.35 -16.04
C PRO A 86 -13.61 -7.59 -14.72
N LEU A 87 -13.92 -6.28 -14.76
CA LEU A 87 -13.90 -5.44 -13.55
C LEU A 87 -14.83 -5.93 -12.46
N GLU A 88 -15.98 -6.50 -12.81
CA GLU A 88 -16.95 -7.03 -11.85
C GLU A 88 -16.42 -8.26 -11.11
N GLU A 89 -15.61 -9.07 -11.80
CA GLU A 89 -15.02 -10.29 -11.27
C GLU A 89 -13.63 -10.09 -10.65
N ALA A 90 -12.98 -8.96 -10.90
CA ALA A 90 -11.61 -8.72 -10.46
C ALA A 90 -11.51 -8.39 -8.96
N ARG A 91 -10.69 -9.15 -8.23
CA ARG A 91 -10.19 -8.81 -6.89
C ARG A 91 -8.73 -8.40 -6.97
N VAL A 92 -8.35 -7.42 -6.16
CA VAL A 92 -6.96 -6.97 -6.07
C VAL A 92 -6.22 -7.84 -5.07
N HIS A 93 -5.19 -8.55 -5.53
CA HIS A 93 -4.28 -9.33 -4.69
C HIS A 93 -2.90 -8.67 -4.64
N LEU A 94 -2.30 -8.68 -3.45
CA LEU A 94 -0.93 -8.24 -3.23
C LEU A 94 -0.05 -9.47 -3.06
N ILE A 95 0.89 -9.66 -3.96
CA ILE A 95 1.76 -10.85 -4.00
C ILE A 95 3.18 -10.42 -3.62
N PRO A 96 3.77 -10.97 -2.56
CA PRO A 96 5.14 -10.65 -2.20
C PRO A 96 6.12 -11.04 -3.31
N THR A 97 7.05 -10.13 -3.63
CA THR A 97 8.11 -10.38 -4.61
C THR A 97 9.45 -10.57 -3.91
N LYS A 98 10.47 -11.03 -4.65
CA LYS A 98 11.86 -11.06 -4.15
C LYS A 98 12.50 -9.67 -4.07
N LYS A 99 11.81 -8.61 -4.54
CA LYS A 99 12.38 -7.27 -4.67
C LYS A 99 12.33 -6.52 -3.36
N THR A 100 13.46 -5.90 -3.00
CA THR A 100 13.59 -5.14 -1.75
C THR A 100 13.72 -3.64 -1.97
N SER A 101 14.33 -3.24 -3.09
CA SER A 101 14.45 -1.84 -3.50
C SER A 101 13.59 -1.53 -4.74
N THR A 102 13.18 -0.27 -4.85
CA THR A 102 12.49 0.24 -6.04
C THR A 102 13.37 0.19 -7.29
N ASP A 103 14.69 0.19 -7.13
CA ASP A 103 15.64 0.17 -8.24
C ASP A 103 15.68 -1.20 -8.94
N GLU A 104 15.26 -2.26 -8.25
CA GLU A 104 15.12 -3.62 -8.81
C GLU A 104 13.87 -3.76 -9.70
N ILE A 105 13.03 -2.73 -9.77
CA ILE A 105 11.86 -2.70 -10.64
C ILE A 105 12.27 -2.16 -12.00
N SER A 106 12.18 -3.02 -13.02
CA SER A 106 12.47 -2.65 -14.40
C SER A 106 11.60 -1.47 -14.86
N ASP A 107 12.23 -0.51 -15.53
CA ASP A 107 11.59 0.70 -16.08
C ASP A 107 10.77 0.45 -17.34
N ASN A 108 10.58 -0.81 -17.72
CA ASN A 108 9.85 -1.13 -18.92
C ASN A 108 8.38 -0.76 -18.74
N ILE A 109 8.01 0.40 -19.30
CA ILE A 109 6.68 1.03 -19.24
C ILE A 109 5.60 0.05 -19.72
N ALA A 110 5.92 -0.87 -20.63
CA ALA A 110 5.00 -1.91 -21.10
C ALA A 110 4.58 -2.87 -19.96
N SER A 111 5.52 -3.25 -19.08
CA SER A 111 5.27 -4.12 -17.91
C SER A 111 4.63 -3.39 -16.73
N LEU A 112 4.93 -2.09 -16.59
CA LEU A 112 4.38 -1.21 -15.55
C LEU A 112 2.89 -0.92 -15.78
N GLY A 113 2.40 -1.04 -17.02
CA GLY A 113 0.99 -0.82 -17.32
C GLY A 113 0.07 -1.96 -16.88
N THR A 114 0.54 -3.20 -16.91
CA THR A 114 -0.26 -4.38 -16.52
C THR A 114 -0.08 -4.75 -15.06
N THR A 115 0.96 -4.24 -14.40
CA THR A 115 1.28 -4.57 -13.02
C THR A 115 1.78 -3.35 -12.26
N ALA A 116 1.21 -3.10 -11.09
CA ALA A 116 1.67 -2.06 -10.18
C ALA A 116 2.44 -2.68 -9.00
N PHE A 117 3.35 -1.94 -8.39
CA PHE A 117 4.07 -2.37 -7.20
C PHE A 117 3.76 -1.48 -6.01
N VAL A 118 3.69 -2.08 -4.82
CA VAL A 118 3.45 -1.37 -3.57
C VAL A 118 4.50 -1.74 -2.50
N ARG A 119 4.84 -0.77 -1.65
CA ARG A 119 5.80 -0.93 -0.55
C ARG A 119 5.26 -0.33 0.75
N GLY A 120 5.98 -0.59 1.84
CA GLY A 120 5.65 -0.04 3.16
C GLY A 120 4.48 -0.77 3.82
N VAL A 121 4.34 -2.07 3.54
CA VAL A 121 3.36 -2.94 4.20
C VAL A 121 4.09 -3.75 5.25
N GLU A 122 3.54 -3.78 6.45
CA GLU A 122 4.08 -4.57 7.56
C GLU A 122 3.17 -5.77 7.81
N LEU A 123 3.78 -6.90 8.17
CA LEU A 123 3.11 -8.11 8.60
C LEU A 123 3.27 -8.25 10.11
N LEU A 124 2.16 -8.50 10.80
CA LEU A 124 2.12 -8.64 12.24
C LEU A 124 2.16 -10.11 12.64
N GLY A 125 3.07 -10.49 13.54
CA GLY A 125 3.21 -11.84 14.09
C GLY A 125 3.81 -12.87 13.12
N ALA A 126 4.28 -12.44 11.95
CA ALA A 126 4.96 -13.29 10.98
C ALA A 126 5.93 -12.48 10.11
N SER A 127 6.87 -13.17 9.48
CA SER A 127 7.74 -12.67 8.40
C SER A 127 7.52 -13.50 7.14
N VAL A 128 7.89 -12.94 5.99
CA VAL A 128 7.84 -13.63 4.69
C VAL A 128 9.25 -14.05 4.30
N GLU A 129 9.50 -15.35 4.27
CA GLU A 129 10.68 -15.97 3.66
C GLU A 129 10.23 -16.75 2.44
N LEU A 130 10.14 -16.07 1.29
CA LEU A 130 9.53 -16.62 0.08
C LEU A 130 10.03 -18.04 -0.26
N PRO A 131 9.13 -19.02 -0.46
CA PRO A 131 7.67 -18.90 -0.59
C PRO A 131 6.87 -19.10 0.70
N ARG A 132 7.51 -19.08 1.88
CA ARG A 132 6.92 -19.46 3.16
C ARG A 132 6.67 -18.26 4.07
N LEU A 133 5.68 -18.42 4.95
CA LEU A 133 5.49 -17.55 6.11
C LEU A 133 6.20 -18.18 7.30
N VAL A 134 6.99 -17.37 8.01
CA VAL A 134 7.65 -17.77 9.25
C VAL A 134 6.96 -17.02 10.38
N LEU A 135 6.35 -17.77 11.30
CA LEU A 135 5.71 -17.18 12.47
C LEU A 135 6.76 -16.55 13.36
N SER A 136 6.50 -15.32 13.81
CA SER A 136 7.39 -14.65 14.76
C SER A 136 7.17 -15.22 16.16
N GLU A 137 8.23 -15.29 16.96
CA GLU A 137 8.17 -15.79 18.35
C GLU A 137 7.23 -14.96 19.23
N SER A 138 6.97 -13.69 18.87
CA SER A 138 5.98 -12.86 19.54
C SER A 138 4.98 -12.25 18.56
N SER A 139 3.70 -12.25 18.97
CA SER A 139 2.58 -11.70 18.19
C SER A 139 2.61 -10.17 18.03
N SER A 140 3.50 -9.48 18.75
CA SER A 140 3.66 -8.02 18.70
C SER A 140 4.75 -7.57 17.73
N VAL A 141 5.55 -8.49 17.19
CA VAL A 141 6.58 -8.14 16.21
C VAL A 141 5.92 -7.82 14.88
N THR A 142 6.28 -6.65 14.33
CA THR A 142 5.95 -6.25 12.98
C THR A 142 7.19 -6.41 12.11
N ASN A 143 7.02 -7.07 10.96
CA ASN A 143 8.07 -7.26 9.97
C ASN A 143 7.68 -6.54 8.68
N LEU A 144 8.60 -5.76 8.13
CA LEU A 144 8.37 -5.11 6.84
C LEU A 144 8.34 -6.17 5.73
N LEU A 145 7.30 -6.14 4.91
CA LEU A 145 7.21 -7.00 3.73
C LEU A 145 8.11 -6.47 2.61
N PRO A 146 8.62 -7.37 1.74
CA PRO A 146 9.25 -6.94 0.50
C PRO A 146 8.23 -6.21 -0.38
N ILE A 147 8.70 -5.66 -1.51
CA ILE A 147 7.81 -5.01 -2.46
C ILE A 147 6.77 -6.03 -2.94
N LEU A 148 5.51 -5.63 -2.89
CA LEU A 148 4.39 -6.47 -3.31
C LEU A 148 3.96 -6.08 -4.73
N GLN A 149 3.69 -7.07 -5.55
CA GLN A 149 3.09 -6.89 -6.86
C GLN A 149 1.56 -6.91 -6.73
N VAL A 150 0.91 -5.92 -7.32
CA VAL A 150 -0.54 -5.82 -7.42
C VAL A 150 -1.01 -6.61 -8.64
N ARG A 151 -1.95 -7.54 -8.46
CA ARG A 151 -2.60 -8.28 -9.54
C ARG A 151 -4.12 -8.25 -9.42
N ASN A 152 -4.79 -8.23 -10.57
CA ASN A 152 -6.22 -8.52 -10.65
C ASN A 152 -6.40 -10.02 -10.83
N VAL A 153 -7.17 -10.66 -9.95
CA VAL A 153 -7.49 -12.09 -9.99
C VAL A 153 -9.01 -12.26 -10.06
N ARG A 154 -9.50 -13.30 -10.75
CA ARG A 154 -10.93 -13.62 -10.77
C ARG A 154 -11.43 -13.99 -9.37
N THR A 155 -12.60 -13.48 -9.00
CA THR A 155 -13.26 -13.74 -7.71
C THR A 155 -13.56 -15.22 -7.48
N ALA A 156 -13.76 -15.99 -8.56
CA ALA A 156 -14.03 -17.42 -8.51
C ALA A 156 -12.78 -18.29 -8.33
N SER A 157 -11.58 -17.71 -8.28
CA SER A 157 -10.36 -18.49 -8.00
C SER A 157 -10.42 -19.07 -6.58
N THR A 158 -10.16 -20.37 -6.48
CA THR A 158 -10.19 -21.08 -5.19
C THR A 158 -9.02 -20.68 -4.30
N SER A 159 -9.23 -20.62 -2.99
CA SER A 159 -8.18 -20.36 -1.99
C SER A 159 -6.98 -21.33 -2.10
N ALA A 160 -7.19 -22.53 -2.64
CA ALA A 160 -6.12 -23.49 -2.93
C ALA A 160 -5.10 -22.99 -3.98
N GLU A 161 -5.52 -22.14 -4.94
CA GLU A 161 -4.65 -21.56 -5.95
C GLU A 161 -3.92 -20.30 -5.44
N LEU A 162 -4.53 -19.59 -4.48
CA LEU A 162 -4.06 -18.29 -3.99
C LEU A 162 -3.32 -18.35 -2.65
N GLY A 163 -3.45 -19.45 -1.92
CA GLY A 163 -2.86 -19.63 -0.60
C GLY A 163 -3.63 -18.93 0.51
N TYR A 164 -2.94 -18.62 1.60
CA TYR A 164 -3.53 -17.97 2.77
C TYR A 164 -3.82 -16.48 2.49
N GLU A 165 -5.05 -16.05 2.73
CA GLU A 165 -5.45 -14.64 2.62
C GLU A 165 -5.19 -13.90 3.94
N CYS A 166 -4.14 -13.07 3.96
CA CYS A 166 -3.88 -12.19 5.08
C CYS A 166 -4.86 -11.00 5.08
N PRO A 167 -5.58 -10.72 6.18
CA PRO A 167 -6.38 -9.51 6.28
C PRO A 167 -5.48 -8.27 6.33
N CYS A 168 -5.84 -7.24 5.57
CA CYS A 168 -5.08 -5.98 5.47
C CYS A 168 -5.83 -4.84 6.17
N PHE A 169 -5.11 -4.06 7.00
CA PHE A 169 -5.68 -2.94 7.74
C PHE A 169 -4.81 -1.70 7.61
N THR A 170 -5.43 -0.52 7.74
CA THR A 170 -4.70 0.74 7.91
C THR A 170 -4.37 0.97 9.39
N LEU A 171 -3.21 1.58 9.65
CA LEU A 171 -2.79 1.96 11.01
C LEU A 171 -3.90 2.75 11.73
N GLY A 172 -4.29 2.27 12.91
CA GLY A 172 -5.34 2.86 13.74
C GLY A 172 -6.73 2.22 13.62
N ARG A 173 -6.91 1.14 12.83
CA ARG A 173 -8.14 0.32 12.81
C ARG A 173 -7.99 -1.10 13.37
N TRP A 174 -6.77 -1.56 13.64
CA TRP A 174 -6.59 -2.80 14.39
C TRP A 174 -6.75 -2.52 15.88
N THR A 175 -7.97 -2.63 16.37
CA THR A 175 -8.29 -2.74 17.79
C THR A 175 -8.50 -4.23 18.08
N ARG A 176 -7.69 -4.79 18.99
CA ARG A 176 -8.03 -6.06 19.66
C ARG A 176 -9.27 -5.86 20.51
#